data_AF-A0A7C1ELL5-F1
#
_entry.id   AF-A0A7C1ELL5-F1
#
_cell.length_a   1.000
_cell.length_b   1.000
_cell.length_c   1.000
_cell.angle_alpha   90.00
_cell.angle_beta   90.00
_cell.angle_gamma   90.00
#
_symmetry.space_group_name_H-M   'P 1'
#
loop_
_entity.id
_entity.type
_entity.pdbx_description
1 polymer ?
#
loop_
_entity_poly.entity_id
_entity_poly.type
_entity_poly.pdbx_seq_one_letter_code
_entity_poly.pdbx_strand_id
1 'polypeptide(L)'
;MYGEGGNHFIHAIRRNPDITVIVHDNMVYGLTKGQAAPTSQKGMKTPIQVDGVFEEPINPLALAISLDASFVARGSVGEKELTKAIIKEAVKHKGFSLVDVFQACVSFNKTNTHKWFKENTYVMEEGGNLKNREEAFKKALESSPWPLGIFYKNEDKDIFEEKLAPYAEGDKTPLYARKRGVEAAAALLKEKK
;
A
#
# COMPACT_ATOMS: atom_id res chain seq x y z
N MET A 1 -3.15 -2.63 -8.98
CA MET A 1 -1.99 -2.14 -8.23
C MET A 1 -0.76 -3.02 -8.46
N TYR A 2 -0.78 -4.29 -8.03
CA TYR A 2 0.42 -5.12 -7.96
C TYR A 2 0.93 -5.74 -9.28
N GLY A 3 0.15 -5.62 -10.37
CA GLY A 3 0.54 -6.07 -11.71
C GLY A 3 1.33 -4.97 -12.42
N GLU A 4 0.72 -4.35 -13.44
CA GLU A 4 1.33 -3.25 -14.20
C GLU A 4 1.78 -2.07 -13.33
N GLY A 5 1.06 -1.79 -12.23
CA GLY A 5 1.41 -0.73 -11.29
C GLY A 5 2.54 -1.05 -10.31
N GLY A 6 3.12 -2.26 -10.35
CA GLY A 6 4.07 -2.74 -9.34
C GLY A 6 5.31 -1.86 -9.17
N ASN A 7 5.87 -1.35 -10.27
CA ASN A 7 7.03 -0.44 -10.19
C ASN A 7 6.66 0.91 -9.56
N HIS A 8 5.48 1.45 -9.90
CA HIS A 8 4.98 2.68 -9.30
C HIS A 8 4.72 2.51 -7.79
N PHE A 9 4.19 1.35 -7.39
CA PHE A 9 3.99 0.99 -5.99
C PHE A 9 5.30 1.02 -5.19
N ILE A 10 6.34 0.32 -5.68
CA ILE A 10 7.66 0.28 -5.05
C ILE A 10 8.24 1.69 -4.89
N HIS A 11 8.16 2.51 -5.95
CA HIS A 11 8.71 3.85 -5.90
C HIS A 11 7.86 4.87 -5.13
N ALA A 12 6.55 4.65 -4.99
CA ALA A 12 5.71 5.45 -4.11
C ALA A 12 6.11 5.22 -2.65
N ILE A 13 6.30 3.96 -2.24
CA ILE A 13 6.80 3.62 -0.90
C ILE A 13 8.14 4.32 -0.62
N ARG A 14 9.09 4.23 -1.56
CA ARG A 14 10.42 4.83 -1.40
C ARG A 14 10.39 6.36 -1.25
N ARG A 15 9.43 7.03 -1.88
CA ARG A 15 9.29 8.49 -1.81
C ARG A 15 8.55 8.95 -0.55
N ASN A 16 7.68 8.10 0.00
CA ASN A 16 6.84 8.40 1.15
C ASN A 16 5.93 9.65 0.96
N PRO A 17 5.22 9.84 -0.17
CA PRO A 17 4.27 10.95 -0.31
C PRO A 17 3.08 10.78 0.63
N ASP A 18 2.47 11.88 1.08
CA ASP A 18 1.33 11.89 2.02
C ASP A 18 0.02 11.46 1.33
N ILE A 19 -0.07 10.16 1.00
CA ILE A 19 -1.20 9.55 0.28
C ILE A 19 -1.59 8.21 0.89
N THR A 20 -2.88 7.88 0.80
CA THR A 20 -3.40 6.55 1.13
C THR A 20 -3.76 5.78 -0.14
N VAL A 21 -3.19 4.57 -0.28
CA VAL A 21 -3.52 3.63 -1.34
C VAL A 21 -4.39 2.51 -0.76
N ILE A 22 -5.65 2.46 -1.18
CA ILE A 22 -6.58 1.38 -0.86
C ILE A 22 -6.58 0.39 -2.02
N VAL A 23 -6.05 -0.80 -1.81
CA VAL A 23 -6.00 -1.84 -2.84
C VAL A 23 -7.16 -2.79 -2.67
N HIS A 24 -7.88 -2.98 -3.76
CA HIS A 24 -9.02 -3.87 -3.84
C HIS A 24 -8.54 -5.28 -4.24
N ASP A 25 -8.19 -6.11 -3.26
CA ASP A 25 -7.65 -7.44 -3.51
C ASP A 25 -8.76 -8.50 -3.56
N ASN A 26 -9.16 -8.86 -4.77
CA ASN A 26 -10.08 -9.94 -5.06
C ASN A 26 -9.40 -11.15 -5.73
N MET A 27 -8.07 -11.14 -5.78
CA MET A 27 -7.23 -12.20 -6.34
C MET A 27 -7.51 -12.55 -7.82
N VAL A 28 -8.18 -11.69 -8.60
CA VAL A 28 -8.40 -11.87 -10.05
C VAL A 28 -8.53 -10.53 -10.77
N TYR A 29 -8.29 -10.50 -12.08
CA TYR A 29 -8.67 -9.36 -12.92
C TYR A 29 -10.15 -9.42 -13.31
N GLY A 30 -11.01 -8.97 -12.39
CA GLY A 30 -12.47 -9.05 -12.56
C GLY A 30 -12.99 -8.33 -13.81
N LEU A 31 -12.47 -7.12 -14.11
CA LEU A 31 -12.95 -6.32 -15.24
C LEU A 31 -12.66 -6.97 -16.60
N THR A 32 -11.51 -7.64 -16.74
CA THR A 32 -11.09 -8.31 -17.98
C THR A 32 -11.59 -9.76 -18.05
N LYS A 33 -12.57 -10.14 -17.22
CA LYS A 33 -13.23 -11.45 -17.17
C LYS A 33 -12.46 -12.56 -16.44
N GLY A 34 -11.68 -12.21 -15.42
CA GLY A 34 -11.28 -13.15 -14.37
C GLY A 34 -9.95 -13.87 -14.58
N GLN A 35 -9.00 -13.29 -15.31
CA GLN A 35 -7.62 -13.79 -15.36
C GLN A 35 -6.98 -13.74 -13.98
N ALA A 36 -5.92 -14.54 -13.77
CA ALA A 36 -5.14 -14.47 -12.53
C ALA A 36 -4.56 -13.07 -12.31
N ALA A 37 -4.68 -12.58 -11.08
CA ALA A 37 -3.97 -11.41 -10.58
C ALA A 37 -2.66 -11.85 -9.90
N PRO A 38 -1.74 -10.93 -9.57
CA PRO A 38 -0.50 -11.28 -8.89
C PRO A 38 -0.70 -11.86 -7.48
N THR A 39 -1.89 -11.69 -6.89
CA THR A 39 -2.28 -12.25 -5.59
C THR A 39 -3.08 -13.56 -5.73
N SER A 40 -3.31 -14.06 -6.95
CA SER A 40 -3.96 -15.36 -7.17
C SER A 40 -3.12 -16.49 -6.58
N GLN A 41 -3.78 -17.40 -5.87
CA GLN A 41 -3.10 -18.52 -5.22
C GLN A 41 -2.70 -19.59 -6.23
N LYS A 42 -1.60 -20.29 -5.91
CA LYS A 42 -1.19 -21.50 -6.64
C LYS A 42 -2.33 -22.50 -6.75
N GLY A 43 -2.47 -23.09 -7.94
CA GLY A 43 -3.53 -24.04 -8.27
C GLY A 43 -4.90 -23.41 -8.52
N MET A 44 -5.08 -22.10 -8.33
CA MET A 44 -6.32 -21.41 -8.67
C MET A 44 -6.57 -21.51 -10.17
N LYS A 45 -7.68 -22.14 -10.57
CA LYS A 45 -8.09 -22.19 -11.98
C LYS A 45 -8.84 -20.93 -12.37
N THR A 46 -8.51 -20.41 -13.55
CA THR A 46 -9.18 -19.26 -14.17
C THR A 46 -9.53 -19.59 -15.63
N PRO A 47 -10.22 -18.70 -16.37
CA PRO A 47 -10.47 -18.93 -17.80
C PRO A 47 -9.22 -19.09 -18.67
N ILE A 48 -8.06 -18.57 -18.22
CA ILE A 48 -6.78 -18.65 -18.96
C ILE A 48 -5.83 -19.66 -18.31
N GLN A 49 -5.77 -19.69 -16.98
CA GLN A 49 -4.98 -20.66 -16.22
C GLN A 49 -5.81 -21.93 -15.99
N VAL A 50 -6.05 -22.71 -17.04
CA VAL A 50 -6.93 -23.91 -17.03
C VAL A 50 -6.38 -25.05 -16.16
N ASP A 51 -5.05 -25.14 -16.07
CA ASP A 51 -4.34 -26.10 -15.22
C ASP A 51 -4.03 -25.53 -13.82
N GLY A 52 -4.42 -24.29 -13.57
CA GLY A 52 -4.15 -23.55 -12.34
C GLY A 52 -2.96 -22.60 -12.46
N VAL A 53 -2.94 -21.57 -11.61
CA VAL A 53 -1.80 -20.65 -11.45
C VAL A 53 -0.59 -21.43 -10.91
N PHE A 54 0.58 -21.25 -11.52
CA PHE A 54 1.82 -21.94 -11.12
C PHE A 54 2.83 -20.99 -10.46
N GLU A 55 2.65 -19.69 -10.62
CA GLU A 55 3.46 -18.64 -10.02
C GLU A 55 3.18 -18.50 -8.52
N GLU A 56 4.20 -18.10 -7.77
CA GLU A 56 4.00 -17.72 -6.36
C GLU A 56 3.25 -16.39 -6.27
N PRO A 57 2.22 -16.27 -5.41
CA PRO A 57 1.52 -15.02 -5.23
C PRO A 57 2.43 -13.97 -4.60
N ILE A 58 2.30 -12.73 -5.06
CA ILE A 58 2.91 -11.57 -4.41
C ILE A 58 2.24 -11.39 -3.05
N ASN A 59 3.05 -11.26 -2.00
CA ASN A 59 2.59 -10.79 -0.69
C ASN A 59 2.79 -9.26 -0.60
N PRO A 60 1.74 -8.45 -0.78
CA PRO A 60 1.88 -7.00 -0.86
C PRO A 60 2.29 -6.37 0.48
N LEU A 61 1.85 -6.95 1.60
CA LEU A 61 2.20 -6.48 2.94
C LEU A 61 3.68 -6.72 3.23
N ALA A 62 4.17 -7.94 3.00
CA ALA A 62 5.58 -8.28 3.20
C ALA A 62 6.47 -7.41 2.30
N LEU A 63 6.09 -7.21 1.03
CA LEU A 63 6.81 -6.31 0.13
C LEU A 63 6.83 -4.87 0.66
N ALA A 64 5.70 -4.32 1.07
CA ALA A 64 5.63 -2.96 1.62
C ALA A 64 6.48 -2.78 2.88
N ILE A 65 6.41 -3.73 3.81
CA ILE A 65 7.19 -3.72 5.05
C ILE A 65 8.69 -3.91 4.73
N SER A 66 9.06 -4.75 3.75
CA SER A 66 10.45 -4.90 3.29
C SER A 66 11.03 -3.65 2.61
N LEU A 67 10.18 -2.72 2.20
CA LEU A 67 10.57 -1.40 1.70
C LEU A 67 10.39 -0.29 2.74
N ASP A 68 10.01 -0.64 3.98
CA ASP A 68 9.77 0.29 5.08
C ASP A 68 8.69 1.33 4.75
N ALA A 69 7.58 0.90 4.14
CA ALA A 69 6.40 1.77 3.98
C ALA A 69 5.95 2.33 5.34
N SER A 70 5.61 3.61 5.40
CA SER A 70 5.34 4.27 6.70
C SER A 70 4.06 3.80 7.38
N PHE A 71 3.11 3.24 6.64
CA PHE A 71 1.91 2.62 7.18
C PHE A 71 1.50 1.43 6.33
N VAL A 72 1.26 0.28 6.97
CA VAL A 72 0.83 -0.95 6.31
C VAL A 72 -0.29 -1.61 7.10
N ALA A 73 -1.40 -1.87 6.44
CA ALA A 73 -2.55 -2.55 7.02
C ALA A 73 -3.26 -3.46 6.01
N ARG A 74 -4.03 -4.42 6.54
CA ARG A 74 -4.95 -5.24 5.76
C ARG A 74 -6.33 -5.25 6.38
N GLY A 75 -7.33 -4.99 5.54
CA GLY A 75 -8.75 -5.07 5.89
C GLY A 75 -9.47 -6.16 5.10
N SER A 76 -10.76 -6.32 5.38
CA SER A 76 -11.65 -7.22 4.66
C SER A 76 -13.04 -6.62 4.60
N VAL A 77 -13.71 -6.71 3.44
CA VAL A 77 -15.12 -6.26 3.32
C VAL A 77 -16.08 -7.04 4.22
N GLY A 78 -15.66 -8.21 4.73
CA GLY A 78 -16.38 -8.96 5.76
C GLY A 78 -16.31 -8.29 7.15
N GLU A 79 -15.20 -7.62 7.45
CA GLU A 79 -14.92 -6.92 8.72
C GLU A 79 -15.05 -5.41 8.54
N LYS A 80 -16.29 -4.94 8.38
CA LYS A 80 -16.60 -3.56 7.95
C LYS A 80 -16.11 -2.50 8.94
N GLU A 81 -16.40 -2.64 10.23
CA GLU A 81 -16.03 -1.64 11.23
C GLU A 81 -14.50 -1.58 11.44
N LEU A 82 -13.82 -2.73 11.45
CA LEU A 82 -12.36 -2.80 11.45
C LEU A 82 -11.78 -2.08 10.22
N THR A 83 -12.25 -2.43 9.02
CA THR A 83 -11.73 -1.86 7.78
C THR A 83 -11.97 -0.34 7.70
N LYS A 84 -13.11 0.14 8.17
CA LYS A 84 -13.41 1.56 8.33
C LYS A 84 -12.43 2.24 9.30
N ALA A 85 -12.13 1.62 10.44
CA ALA A 85 -11.15 2.15 11.39
C ALA A 85 -9.75 2.22 10.78
N ILE A 86 -9.32 1.15 10.09
CA ILE A 86 -8.03 1.10 9.37
C ILE A 86 -7.92 2.24 8.35
N ILE A 87 -8.94 2.42 7.49
CA ILE A 87 -8.91 3.47 6.46
C ILE A 87 -8.83 4.86 7.11
N LYS A 88 -9.57 5.11 8.20
CA LYS A 88 -9.49 6.37 8.94
C LYS A 88 -8.09 6.64 9.47
N GLU A 89 -7.42 5.64 10.03
CA GLU A 89 -6.05 5.77 10.53
C GLU A 89 -5.04 5.94 9.40
N ALA A 90 -5.20 5.24 8.28
CA ALA A 90 -4.35 5.37 7.11
C ALA A 90 -4.38 6.78 6.50
N VAL A 91 -5.57 7.41 6.44
CA VAL A 91 -5.75 8.78 5.92
C VAL A 91 -5.19 9.85 6.86
N LYS A 92 -5.20 9.60 8.18
CA LYS A 92 -4.59 10.51 9.15
C LYS A 92 -3.07 10.39 9.20
N HIS A 93 -2.54 9.21 8.87
CA HIS A 93 -1.10 8.93 8.89
C HIS A 93 -0.37 9.86 7.92
N LYS A 94 0.77 10.41 8.37
CA LYS A 94 1.61 11.29 7.54
C LYS A 94 2.62 10.46 6.76
N GLY A 95 2.41 10.39 5.44
CA GLY A 95 3.26 9.62 4.52
C GLY A 95 2.47 8.56 3.75
N PHE A 96 3.20 7.63 3.15
CA PHE A 96 2.59 6.62 2.30
C PHE A 96 1.90 5.53 3.14
N SER A 97 0.60 5.37 2.93
CA SER A 97 -0.22 4.35 3.59
C SER A 97 -0.71 3.30 2.61
N LEU A 98 -0.39 2.02 2.85
CA LEU A 98 -0.98 0.89 2.15
C LEU A 98 -2.12 0.28 2.99
N VAL A 99 -3.30 0.17 2.40
CA VAL A 99 -4.43 -0.60 2.92
C VAL A 99 -4.82 -1.66 1.89
N ASP A 100 -4.42 -2.90 2.12
CA ASP A 100 -4.80 -4.06 1.30
C ASP A 100 -6.16 -4.59 1.77
N VAL A 101 -7.20 -4.53 0.93
CA VAL A 101 -8.57 -4.90 1.33
C VAL A 101 -9.00 -6.15 0.60
N PHE A 102 -9.14 -7.25 1.34
CA PHE A 102 -9.76 -8.46 0.80
C PHE A 102 -11.23 -8.21 0.45
N GLN A 103 -11.59 -8.53 -0.78
CA GLN A 103 -12.96 -8.43 -1.28
C GLN A 103 -13.31 -9.54 -2.26
N ALA A 104 -14.45 -10.21 -2.08
CA ALA A 104 -14.84 -11.29 -2.97
C ALA A 104 -15.30 -10.78 -4.34
N CYS A 105 -14.80 -11.38 -5.43
CA CYS A 105 -15.34 -11.16 -6.78
C CYS A 105 -16.35 -12.26 -7.11
N VAL A 106 -17.63 -12.00 -6.81
CA VAL A 106 -18.73 -12.98 -6.98
C VAL A 106 -18.86 -13.51 -8.41
N SER A 107 -18.52 -12.71 -9.42
CA SER A 107 -18.67 -13.08 -10.83
C SER A 107 -17.63 -14.10 -11.29
N PHE A 108 -16.36 -13.91 -10.93
CA PHE A 108 -15.25 -14.64 -11.54
C PHE A 108 -14.39 -15.45 -10.57
N ASN A 109 -14.25 -15.04 -9.30
CA ASN A 109 -13.51 -15.81 -8.31
C ASN A 109 -14.46 -16.70 -7.50
N LYS A 110 -14.62 -17.95 -7.93
CA LYS A 110 -15.51 -18.93 -7.28
C LYS A 110 -14.84 -19.65 -6.09
N THR A 111 -13.54 -19.46 -5.90
CA THR A 111 -12.78 -20.06 -4.80
C THR A 111 -12.77 -19.14 -3.59
N ASN A 112 -12.26 -17.92 -3.73
CA ASN A 112 -12.16 -16.94 -2.64
C ASN A 112 -13.48 -16.16 -2.49
N THR A 113 -14.51 -16.87 -2.05
CA THR A 113 -15.85 -16.32 -1.77
C THR A 113 -15.89 -15.54 -0.44
N HIS A 114 -17.00 -14.85 -0.17
CA HIS A 114 -17.22 -14.21 1.14
C HIS A 114 -17.07 -15.19 2.31
N LYS A 115 -17.63 -16.39 2.18
CA LYS A 115 -17.51 -17.45 3.20
C LYS A 115 -16.05 -17.86 3.38
N TRP A 116 -15.37 -18.10 2.26
CA TRP A 116 -13.96 -18.50 2.29
C TRP A 116 -13.09 -17.43 2.97
N PHE A 117 -13.25 -16.15 2.64
CA PHE A 117 -12.49 -15.08 3.32
C PHE A 117 -12.77 -15.04 4.81
N LYS A 118 -14.02 -15.22 5.25
CA LYS A 118 -14.39 -15.26 6.67
C LYS A 118 -13.72 -16.43 7.41
N GLU A 119 -13.60 -17.58 6.77
CA GLU A 119 -12.97 -18.78 7.35
C GLU A 119 -11.43 -18.74 7.30
N ASN A 120 -10.87 -17.93 6.40
CA ASN A 120 -9.44 -17.85 6.13
C ASN A 120 -8.84 -16.51 6.56
N THR A 121 -9.51 -15.74 7.42
CA THR A 121 -8.96 -14.51 7.99
C THR A 121 -9.25 -14.44 9.48
N TYR A 122 -8.46 -13.68 10.21
CA TYR A 122 -8.73 -13.38 11.61
C TYR A 122 -8.30 -11.95 11.94
N VAL A 123 -8.97 -11.34 12.92
CA VAL A 123 -8.62 -10.01 13.42
C VAL A 123 -7.49 -10.15 14.43
N MET A 124 -6.39 -9.43 14.22
CA MET A 124 -5.29 -9.41 15.18
C MET A 124 -5.72 -8.72 16.48
N GLU A 125 -5.22 -9.22 17.61
CA GLU A 125 -5.41 -8.56 18.91
C GLU A 125 -4.69 -7.20 18.92
N GLU A 126 -5.32 -6.20 19.54
CA GLU A 126 -4.70 -4.91 19.80
C GLU A 126 -3.63 -5.08 20.89
N GLY A 127 -2.39 -4.63 20.65
CA GLY A 127 -1.33 -4.70 21.66
C GLY A 127 0.10 -4.95 21.15
N GLY A 128 0.30 -5.16 19.85
CA GLY A 128 1.63 -5.31 19.25
C GLY A 128 2.39 -3.98 19.08
N ASN A 129 3.73 -4.04 19.05
CA ASN A 129 4.55 -2.87 18.74
C ASN A 129 4.51 -2.58 17.24
N LEU A 130 3.61 -1.68 16.82
CA LEU A 130 3.45 -1.28 15.41
C LEU A 130 4.69 -0.61 14.82
N LYS A 131 5.68 -0.19 15.63
CA LYS A 131 6.96 0.33 15.13
C LYS A 131 8.00 -0.77 14.89
N ASN A 132 7.80 -1.99 15.37
CA ASN A 132 8.75 -3.08 15.16
C ASN A 132 8.56 -3.70 13.76
N ARG A 133 9.45 -3.31 12.85
CA ARG A 133 9.43 -3.75 11.46
C ARG A 133 9.64 -5.26 11.29
N GLU A 134 10.46 -5.89 12.12
CA GLU A 134 10.73 -7.33 12.04
C GLU A 134 9.52 -8.15 12.49
N GLU A 135 8.88 -7.75 13.59
CA GLU A 135 7.63 -8.36 14.06
C GLU A 135 6.52 -8.18 13.01
N ALA A 136 6.39 -6.98 12.45
CA ALA A 136 5.43 -6.70 11.39
C ALA A 136 5.69 -7.55 10.13
N PHE A 137 6.95 -7.70 9.72
CA PHE A 137 7.32 -8.51 8.57
C PHE A 137 7.00 -9.98 8.80
N LYS A 138 7.38 -10.52 9.97
CA LYS A 138 7.05 -11.89 10.37
C LYS A 138 5.53 -12.11 10.36
N LYS A 139 4.77 -11.14 10.89
CA LYS A 139 3.30 -11.19 10.91
C LYS A 139 2.70 -11.18 9.51
N ALA A 140 3.25 -10.38 8.61
CA ALA A 140 2.81 -10.30 7.21
C ALA A 140 3.10 -11.58 6.41
N LEU A 141 4.07 -12.41 6.82
CA LEU A 141 4.37 -13.70 6.20
C LEU A 141 3.40 -14.81 6.61
N GLU A 142 2.55 -14.60 7.61
CA GLU A 142 1.50 -15.56 7.95
C GLU A 142 0.56 -15.78 6.75
N SER A 143 0.33 -17.05 6.42
CA SER A 143 -0.62 -17.49 5.40
C SER A 143 -2.00 -17.75 6.03
N SER A 144 -2.90 -18.43 5.31
CA SER A 144 -4.24 -18.74 5.82
C SER A 144 -4.20 -19.42 7.21
N PRO A 145 -4.95 -18.92 8.22
CA PRO A 145 -5.82 -17.73 8.14
C PRO A 145 -5.00 -16.42 8.14
N TRP A 146 -5.27 -15.52 7.19
CA TRP A 146 -4.52 -14.26 7.08
C TRP A 146 -4.92 -13.25 8.17
N PRO A 147 -3.95 -12.59 8.80
CA PRO A 147 -4.22 -11.53 9.77
C PRO A 147 -4.86 -10.29 9.12
N LEU A 148 -5.80 -9.69 9.83
CA LEU A 148 -6.43 -8.40 9.53
C LEU A 148 -6.08 -7.40 10.65
N GLY A 149 -5.82 -6.15 10.27
CA GLY A 149 -5.42 -5.09 11.19
C GLY A 149 -4.33 -4.20 10.62
N ILE A 150 -3.79 -3.33 11.47
CA ILE A 150 -2.61 -2.51 11.19
C ILE A 150 -1.38 -3.32 11.57
N PHE A 151 -0.44 -3.48 10.64
CA PHE A 151 0.77 -4.29 10.83
C PHE A 151 1.96 -3.43 11.24
N TYR A 152 2.06 -2.24 10.64
CA TYR A 152 3.25 -1.41 10.77
C TYR A 152 2.89 0.07 10.66
N LYS A 153 3.48 0.90 11.53
CA LYS A 153 3.45 2.36 11.51
C LYS A 153 4.85 2.89 11.82
N ASN A 154 5.46 3.57 10.86
CA ASN A 154 6.70 4.30 11.02
C ASN A 154 6.44 5.79 10.76
N GLU A 155 6.23 6.52 11.86
CA GLU A 155 5.97 7.97 11.87
C GLU A 155 7.27 8.79 11.88
N ASP A 156 8.43 8.13 11.96
CA ASP A 156 9.74 8.78 12.06
C ASP A 156 10.34 9.08 10.66
N LYS A 157 9.58 8.84 9.57
CA LYS A 157 10.00 9.09 8.18
C LYS A 157 9.49 10.44 7.68
N ASP A 158 10.38 11.28 7.16
CA ASP A 158 9.95 12.48 6.45
C ASP A 158 9.15 12.11 5.20
N ILE A 159 8.13 12.92 4.92
CA ILE A 159 7.31 12.77 3.73
C ILE A 159 7.98 13.41 2.50
N PHE A 160 7.57 12.98 1.31
CA PHE A 160 8.14 13.45 0.05
C PHE A 160 8.11 14.98 -0.08
N GLU A 161 6.98 15.58 0.32
CA GLU A 161 6.66 17.00 0.17
C GLU A 161 7.61 17.88 0.97
N GLU A 162 8.04 17.43 2.15
CA GLU A 162 8.94 18.16 3.04
C GLU A 162 10.41 18.09 2.59
N LYS A 163 10.75 17.10 1.76
CA LYS A 163 12.11 16.92 1.20
C LYS A 163 12.36 17.69 -0.10
N LEU A 164 11.33 18.29 -0.69
CA LEU A 164 11.51 19.06 -1.93
C LEU A 164 12.35 20.31 -1.65
N ALA A 165 13.28 20.63 -2.54
CA ALA A 165 14.19 21.77 -2.36
C ALA A 165 13.50 23.09 -1.97
N PRO A 166 12.33 23.47 -2.53
CA PRO A 166 11.63 24.66 -2.08
C PRO A 166 11.14 24.64 -0.62
N TYR A 167 10.93 23.46 -0.05
CA TYR A 167 10.39 23.28 1.31
C TYR A 167 11.43 22.76 2.31
N ALA A 168 12.65 22.44 1.85
CA ALA A 168 13.71 21.83 2.64
C ALA A 168 14.22 22.72 3.80
N GLU A 169 14.06 24.04 3.71
CA GLU A 169 14.43 25.00 4.76
C GLU A 169 13.28 25.29 5.74
N GLY A 170 12.17 24.53 5.66
CA GLY A 170 11.01 24.71 6.52
C GLY A 170 10.09 25.87 6.13
N ASP A 171 10.41 26.61 5.06
CA ASP A 171 9.50 27.61 4.48
C ASP A 171 8.29 26.91 3.84
N LYS A 172 7.17 26.90 4.55
CA LYS A 172 5.89 26.33 4.09
C LYS A 172 5.08 27.30 3.22
N THR A 173 5.63 28.48 2.89
CA THR A 173 4.94 29.45 2.04
C THR A 173 4.73 28.85 0.64
N PRO A 174 3.50 28.84 0.10
CA PRO A 174 3.26 28.38 -1.26
C PRO A 174 4.12 29.14 -2.27
N LEU A 175 4.66 28.45 -3.29
CA LEU A 175 5.56 29.05 -4.28
C LEU A 175 5.01 30.34 -4.93
N TYR A 176 3.69 30.40 -5.17
CA TYR A 176 3.05 31.57 -5.78
C TYR A 176 3.06 32.82 -4.88
N ALA A 177 3.19 32.64 -3.56
CA ALA A 177 3.21 33.72 -2.58
C ALA A 177 4.64 34.19 -2.24
N ARG A 178 5.68 33.50 -2.73
CA ARG A 178 7.08 33.86 -2.48
C ARG A 178 7.52 35.00 -3.41
N LYS A 179 8.29 35.94 -2.86
CA LYS A 179 8.96 36.97 -3.67
C LYS A 179 10.14 36.36 -4.42
N ARG A 180 10.27 36.68 -5.71
CA ARG A 180 11.38 36.23 -6.56
C ARG A 180 12.61 37.09 -6.28
N GLY A 181 13.76 36.47 -6.01
CA GLY A 181 15.05 37.17 -5.93
C GLY A 181 15.57 37.50 -7.33
N VAL A 182 15.15 38.63 -7.89
CA VAL A 182 15.54 39.07 -9.24
C VAL A 182 17.05 39.29 -9.31
N GLU A 183 17.67 39.75 -8.23
CA GLU A 183 19.10 39.97 -8.10
C GLU A 183 19.88 38.65 -8.13
N ALA A 184 19.38 37.61 -7.46
CA ALA A 184 19.99 36.27 -7.48
C ALA A 184 19.93 35.65 -8.88
N ALA A 185 18.80 35.81 -9.58
CA ALA A 185 18.69 35.38 -10.97
C ALA A 185 19.65 36.15 -11.91
N ALA A 186 19.82 37.46 -11.69
CA ALA A 186 20.75 38.28 -12.46
C ALA A 186 22.22 37.90 -12.21
N ALA A 187 22.57 37.52 -10.97
CA ALA A 187 23.91 37.03 -10.63
C ALA A 187 24.24 35.72 -11.36
N LEU A 188 23.34 34.73 -11.34
CA LEU A 188 23.50 33.46 -12.06
C LEU A 188 23.69 33.65 -13.58
N LEU A 189 23.00 34.63 -14.17
CA LEU A 189 23.15 34.96 -15.60
C LEU A 189 24.52 35.58 -15.93
N LYS A 190 25.12 36.30 -14.98
CA LYS A 190 26.46 36.89 -15.16
C LYS A 190 27.57 35.85 -15.05
N GLU A 191 27.45 34.85 -14.18
CA GLU A 191 28.43 33.76 -14.04
C GLU A 191 28.53 32.85 -15.26
N LYS A 192 27.52 32.86 -16.14
CA LYS A 192 27.52 32.09 -17.39
C LYS A 192 28.15 32.82 -18.59
N LYS A 193 28.63 34.06 -18.41
CA LYS A 193 29.38 34.83 -19.41
C LYS A 193 30.87 34.77 -19.13
#